data_AF-A0A3Q0EKC5-F1
#
_entry.id   AF-A0A3Q0EKC5-F1
#
_cell.length_a   1.000
_cell.length_b   1.000
_cell.length_c   1.000
_cell.angle_alpha   90.00
_cell.angle_beta   90.00
_cell.angle_gamma   90.00
#
_symmetry.space_group_name_H-M   'P 1'
#
loop_
_entity.id
_entity.type
_entity.pdbx_description
1 polymer ?
#
loop_
_entity_poly.entity_id
_entity_poly.type
_entity_poly.pdbx_seq_one_letter_code
_entity_poly.pdbx_strand_id
1 'polypeptide(L)'
;MCNYFQEQTKDSVRQLIFSSLFSPQGNKADDSRMSLLGKLVSMAVAVCRIPVLECAASWLQRTPVVYCVRLARALVDDYCCLVPGSIQTLKQIFSASPRFCCQFITSVTALYDLSSDDLIPPLDLLEMIVNWIFEDPRLILITFLNTPIAANLPIGFLELTPLIGLIRWCVKAPLAYKRKKKPCLANGHVNNKVAKDLSVGMDRDSHILYSKLHLSVLQVLMTLQLHLTEKNLYGRLGLILFDHMVPLVEEINRLADELNPLNASQEIELSLDRLAQALQVAMASGALLCTRDDLRTLCSRLPHNNLLQLVISGPVQQSPHAALPPGFYPHIHTPPLGYGAVPAHPAAHPALPTHPGHTFISGVTFPFRPIR
;
A
#
# COMPACT_ATOMS: atom_id res chain seq x y z
N MET A 1 -14.68 22.95 15.21
CA MET A 1 -14.15 22.47 13.91
C MET A 1 -15.05 21.43 13.25
N CYS A 2 -15.36 20.29 13.89
CA CYS A 2 -16.25 19.29 13.28
C CYS A 2 -17.61 19.85 12.81
N ASN A 3 -18.28 20.68 13.62
CA ASN A 3 -19.55 21.31 13.22
C ASN A 3 -19.39 22.20 11.98
N TYR A 4 -18.31 22.99 11.91
CA TYR A 4 -18.01 23.82 10.74
C TYR A 4 -17.85 22.97 9.47
N PHE A 5 -17.09 21.87 9.53
CA PHE A 5 -16.96 20.95 8.40
C PHE A 5 -18.28 20.21 8.09
N GLN A 6 -19.15 19.98 9.08
CA GLN A 6 -20.45 19.37 8.85
C GLN A 6 -21.41 20.32 8.11
N GLU A 7 -21.40 21.60 8.48
CA GLU A 7 -22.29 22.63 7.93
C GLU A 7 -21.82 23.15 6.56
N GLN A 8 -20.53 23.09 6.27
CA GLN A 8 -20.00 23.51 4.96
C GLN A 8 -20.43 22.55 3.84
N THR A 9 -21.33 23.01 2.98
CA THR A 9 -21.92 22.21 1.91
C THR A 9 -20.98 22.00 0.72
N LYS A 10 -19.98 22.88 0.51
CA LYS A 10 -19.06 22.78 -0.61
C LYS A 10 -17.83 21.94 -0.26
N ASP A 11 -17.72 20.75 -0.86
CA ASP A 11 -16.57 19.84 -0.68
C ASP A 11 -15.22 20.52 -0.95
N SER A 12 -15.11 21.27 -2.04
CA SER A 12 -13.88 21.97 -2.41
C SER A 12 -13.41 22.97 -1.35
N VAL A 13 -14.36 23.68 -0.71
CA VAL A 13 -14.06 24.62 0.37
C VAL A 13 -13.58 23.89 1.61
N ARG A 14 -14.20 22.75 1.96
CA ARG A 14 -13.73 21.91 3.07
C ARG A 14 -12.30 21.43 2.84
N GLN A 15 -12.02 20.88 1.66
CA GLN A 15 -10.70 20.37 1.32
C GLN A 15 -9.64 21.48 1.35
N LEU A 16 -9.96 22.67 0.83
CA LEU A 16 -9.07 23.82 0.86
C LEU A 16 -8.76 24.26 2.30
N ILE A 17 -9.78 24.43 3.14
CA ILE A 17 -9.61 24.84 4.54
C ILE A 17 -8.81 23.79 5.31
N PHE A 18 -9.13 22.51 5.14
CA PHE A 18 -8.42 21.42 5.81
C PHE A 18 -6.94 21.40 5.42
N SER A 19 -6.64 21.53 4.12
CA SER A 19 -5.26 21.59 3.61
C SER A 19 -4.52 22.81 4.16
N SER A 20 -5.13 24.00 4.13
CA SER A 20 -4.52 25.21 4.68
C SER A 20 -4.19 25.10 6.18
N LEU A 21 -5.00 24.36 6.94
CA LEU A 21 -4.78 24.17 8.37
C LEU A 21 -3.71 23.12 8.69
N PHE A 22 -3.65 22.05 7.91
CA PHE A 22 -2.92 20.83 8.30
C PHE A 22 -1.84 20.37 7.33
N SER A 23 -1.74 20.92 6.12
CA SER A 23 -0.64 20.59 5.20
C SER A 23 0.69 21.07 5.81
N PRO A 24 1.72 20.19 5.86
CA PRO A 24 3.03 20.56 6.38
C PRO A 24 3.61 21.76 5.65
N GLN A 25 4.24 22.67 6.40
CA GLN A 25 4.87 23.87 5.86
C GLN A 25 6.40 23.89 6.06
N GLY A 26 6.97 22.84 6.63
CA GLY A 26 8.40 22.73 6.92
C GLY A 26 8.84 23.61 8.09
N ASN A 27 7.94 23.92 9.03
CA ASN A 27 8.22 24.83 10.14
C ASN A 27 7.90 24.21 11.51
N LYS A 28 8.37 24.84 12.59
CA LYS A 28 8.18 24.34 13.97
C LYS A 28 6.71 24.17 14.39
N ALA A 29 5.78 24.85 13.73
CA ALA A 29 4.35 24.73 14.04
C ALA A 29 3.73 23.45 13.46
N ASP A 30 4.43 22.71 12.59
CA ASP A 30 3.93 21.47 12.01
C ASP A 30 3.65 20.40 13.08
N ASP A 31 4.44 20.34 14.15
CA ASP A 31 4.18 19.39 15.24
C ASP A 31 2.89 19.71 16.00
N SER A 32 2.63 20.99 16.27
CA SER A 32 1.36 21.41 16.88
C SER A 32 0.17 21.15 15.96
N ARG A 33 0.33 21.40 14.65
CA ARG A 33 -0.70 21.08 13.63
C ARG A 33 -0.98 19.60 13.55
N MET A 34 0.06 18.75 13.57
CA MET A 34 -0.08 17.31 13.57
C MET A 34 -0.78 16.78 14.82
N SER A 35 -0.45 17.33 16.00
CA SER A 35 -1.17 16.97 17.24
C SER A 35 -2.65 17.35 17.17
N LEU A 36 -2.97 18.54 16.66
CA LEU A 36 -4.35 18.99 16.49
C LEU A 36 -5.10 18.14 15.44
N LEU A 37 -4.43 17.79 14.34
CA LEU A 37 -4.97 16.91 13.30
C LEU A 37 -5.33 15.54 13.89
N GLY A 38 -4.42 14.92 14.65
CA GLY A 38 -4.66 13.63 15.31
C GLY A 38 -5.92 13.68 16.20
N LYS A 39 -6.03 14.70 17.06
CA LYS A 39 -7.21 14.91 17.91
C LYS A 39 -8.49 15.15 17.12
N LEU A 40 -8.42 15.94 16.05
CA LEU A 40 -9.57 16.23 15.20
C LEU A 40 -10.08 14.97 14.49
N VAL A 41 -9.18 14.19 13.90
CA VAL A 41 -9.54 12.96 13.17
C VAL A 41 -10.01 11.87 14.15
N SER A 42 -9.35 11.73 15.29
CA SER A 42 -9.80 10.84 16.37
C SER A 42 -11.22 11.21 16.82
N MET A 43 -11.47 12.47 17.18
CA MET A 43 -12.83 12.91 17.53
C MET A 43 -13.83 12.70 16.37
N ALA A 44 -13.42 12.90 15.12
CA ALA A 44 -14.27 12.65 13.96
C ALA A 44 -14.62 11.17 13.77
N VAL A 45 -13.71 10.25 14.10
CA VAL A 45 -14.01 8.81 14.18
C VAL A 45 -15.01 8.56 15.31
N ALA A 46 -14.76 9.09 16.51
CA ALA A 46 -15.60 8.87 17.69
C ALA A 46 -17.07 9.28 17.48
N VAL A 47 -17.30 10.39 16.78
CA VAL A 47 -18.65 10.95 16.55
C VAL A 47 -19.09 10.87 15.08
N CYS A 48 -18.47 9.97 14.30
CA CYS A 48 -18.80 9.65 12.91
C CYS A 48 -18.98 10.88 11.99
N ARG A 49 -18.03 11.82 12.01
CA ARG A 49 -18.05 13.05 11.20
C ARG A 49 -17.44 12.83 9.83
N ILE A 50 -18.22 12.22 8.94
CA ILE A 50 -17.84 11.87 7.57
C ILE A 50 -17.14 13.03 6.81
N PRO A 51 -17.63 14.29 6.84
CA PRO A 51 -16.97 15.38 6.13
C PRO A 51 -15.51 15.62 6.53
N VAL A 52 -15.16 15.40 7.80
CA VAL A 52 -13.79 15.51 8.30
C VAL A 52 -12.96 14.32 7.87
N LEU A 53 -13.52 13.11 7.92
CA LEU A 53 -12.86 11.88 7.50
C LEU A 53 -12.53 11.89 5.99
N GLU A 54 -13.42 12.43 5.16
CA GLU A 54 -13.18 12.60 3.72
C GLU A 54 -12.08 13.65 3.43
N CYS A 55 -11.96 14.68 4.27
CA CYS A 55 -10.84 15.62 4.20
C CYS A 55 -9.53 14.96 4.63
N ALA A 56 -9.55 14.18 5.71
CA ALA A 56 -8.39 13.41 6.17
C ALA A 56 -7.92 12.40 5.13
N ALA A 57 -8.85 11.70 4.45
CA ALA A 57 -8.54 10.78 3.36
C ALA A 57 -7.82 11.49 2.20
N SER A 58 -8.32 12.66 1.80
CA SER A 58 -7.71 13.49 0.75
C SER A 58 -6.37 14.09 1.16
N TRP A 59 -6.20 14.40 2.44
CA TRP A 59 -4.96 14.89 3.03
C TRP A 59 -3.89 13.79 3.05
N LEU A 60 -4.24 12.56 3.45
CA LEU A 60 -3.34 11.40 3.46
C LEU A 60 -2.76 11.11 2.07
N GLN A 61 -3.56 11.24 1.02
CA GLN A 61 -3.11 11.03 -0.38
C GLN A 61 -2.12 12.08 -0.88
N ARG A 62 -2.15 13.28 -0.30
CA ARG A 62 -1.39 14.45 -0.78
C ARG A 62 -0.35 14.93 0.23
N THR A 63 0.01 14.09 1.19
CA THR A 63 0.97 14.41 2.23
C THR A 63 2.10 13.38 2.25
N PRO A 64 3.36 13.81 2.51
CA PRO A 64 4.47 12.86 2.63
C PRO A 64 4.20 11.78 3.68
N VAL A 65 4.64 10.55 3.39
CA VAL A 65 4.35 9.33 4.18
C VAL A 65 4.68 9.48 5.66
N VAL A 66 5.74 10.23 6.00
CA VAL A 66 6.17 10.47 7.38
C VAL A 66 5.08 11.13 8.25
N TYR A 67 4.24 11.99 7.67
CA TYR A 67 3.12 12.60 8.41
C TYR A 67 1.91 11.66 8.44
N CYS A 68 1.70 10.88 7.39
CA CYS A 68 0.62 9.90 7.32
C CYS A 68 0.78 8.81 8.38
N VAL A 69 1.99 8.27 8.56
CA VAL A 69 2.27 7.27 9.61
C VAL A 69 2.13 7.85 11.02
N ARG A 70 2.41 9.16 11.22
CA ARG A 70 2.16 9.84 12.50
C ARG A 70 0.67 9.93 12.82
N LEU A 71 -0.17 10.27 11.83
CA LEU A 71 -1.62 10.27 12.00
C LEU A 71 -2.15 8.86 12.26
N ALA A 72 -1.70 7.87 11.49
CA ALA A 72 -2.09 6.47 11.69
C ALA A 72 -1.71 5.99 13.09
N ARG A 73 -0.50 6.31 13.58
CA ARG A 73 -0.05 5.97 14.93
C ARG A 73 -0.96 6.56 16.00
N ALA A 74 -1.27 7.85 15.92
CA ALA A 74 -2.17 8.51 16.88
C ALA A 74 -3.54 7.82 16.96
N LEU A 75 -4.10 7.40 15.82
CA LEU A 75 -5.38 6.70 15.79
C LEU A 75 -5.28 5.26 16.32
N VAL A 76 -4.20 4.54 16.00
CA VAL A 76 -3.98 3.20 16.54
C VAL A 76 -3.79 3.27 18.06
N ASP A 77 -3.06 4.26 18.56
CA ASP A 77 -2.90 4.48 20.00
C ASP A 77 -4.26 4.72 20.66
N ASP A 78 -5.07 5.65 20.12
CA ASP A 78 -6.39 6.00 20.66
C ASP A 78 -7.39 4.84 20.65
N TYR A 79 -7.44 4.06 19.57
CA TYR A 79 -8.51 3.07 19.34
C TYR A 79 -8.11 1.63 19.60
N CYS A 80 -6.83 1.28 19.50
CA CYS A 80 -6.36 -0.09 19.65
C CYS A 80 -5.52 -0.30 20.92
N CYS A 81 -4.93 0.75 21.51
CA CYS A 81 -4.00 0.60 22.64
C CYS A 81 -4.49 1.23 23.95
N LEU A 82 -5.02 2.46 23.92
CA LEU A 82 -5.29 3.23 25.15
C LEU A 82 -6.59 2.85 25.85
N VAL A 83 -7.66 2.60 25.10
CA VAL A 83 -9.01 2.39 25.65
C VAL A 83 -9.56 1.03 25.20
N PRO A 84 -9.76 0.06 26.12
CA PRO A 84 -10.36 -1.22 25.78
C PRO A 84 -11.75 -1.06 25.13
N GLY A 85 -11.98 -1.77 24.02
CA GLY A 85 -13.26 -1.74 23.30
C GLY A 85 -13.42 -0.57 22.31
N SER A 86 -12.56 0.45 22.35
CA SER A 86 -12.62 1.58 21.40
C SER A 86 -12.44 1.16 19.95
N ILE A 87 -11.77 0.04 19.68
CA ILE A 87 -11.63 -0.48 18.32
C ILE A 87 -12.99 -0.71 17.63
N GLN A 88 -14.06 -0.95 18.39
CA GLN A 88 -15.41 -1.09 17.83
C GLN A 88 -15.90 0.21 17.19
N THR A 89 -15.52 1.37 17.74
CA THR A 89 -15.82 2.68 17.14
C THR A 89 -15.08 2.86 15.83
N LEU A 90 -13.81 2.46 15.77
CA LEU A 90 -13.05 2.50 14.52
C LEU A 90 -13.64 1.55 13.48
N LYS A 91 -14.02 0.31 13.87
CA LYS A 91 -14.70 -0.70 13.03
C LYS A 91 -15.93 -0.14 12.31
N GLN A 92 -16.72 0.72 12.97
CA GLN A 92 -17.93 1.33 12.40
C GLN A 92 -17.65 2.32 11.26
N ILE A 93 -16.43 2.86 11.16
CA ILE A 93 -16.08 3.84 10.11
C ILE A 93 -16.05 3.22 8.72
N PHE A 94 -15.82 1.91 8.61
CA PHE A 94 -15.80 1.19 7.34
C PHE A 94 -17.04 1.48 6.50
N SER A 95 -18.23 1.41 7.09
CA SER A 95 -19.49 1.67 6.38
C SER A 95 -19.75 3.16 6.13
N ALA A 96 -19.12 4.05 6.90
CA ALA A 96 -19.39 5.49 6.87
C ALA A 96 -18.43 6.27 5.95
N SER A 97 -17.13 5.94 5.96
CA SER A 97 -16.10 6.55 5.10
C SER A 97 -15.09 5.49 4.62
N PRO A 98 -15.45 4.70 3.59
CA PRO A 98 -14.56 3.69 3.02
C PRO A 98 -13.26 4.29 2.43
N ARG A 99 -13.31 5.54 1.91
CA ARG A 99 -12.11 6.21 1.38
C ARG A 99 -11.09 6.49 2.48
N PHE A 100 -11.55 6.95 3.65
CA PHE A 100 -10.70 7.11 4.81
C PHE A 100 -10.11 5.77 5.26
N CYS A 101 -10.93 4.72 5.33
CA CYS A 101 -10.44 3.39 5.71
C CYS A 101 -9.36 2.86 4.76
N CYS A 102 -9.53 3.02 3.44
CA CYS A 102 -8.50 2.67 2.46
C CYS A 102 -7.16 3.39 2.74
N GLN A 103 -7.20 4.72 2.93
CA GLN A 103 -5.99 5.51 3.20
C GLN A 103 -5.39 5.24 4.58
N PHE A 104 -6.23 4.94 5.56
CA PHE A 104 -5.80 4.51 6.88
C PHE A 104 -5.05 3.18 6.79
N ILE A 105 -5.56 2.18 6.06
CA ILE A 105 -4.85 0.91 5.83
C ILE A 105 -3.51 1.16 5.11
N THR A 106 -3.48 2.01 4.08
CA THR A 106 -2.22 2.36 3.40
C THR A 106 -1.20 2.96 4.36
N SER A 107 -1.65 3.85 5.25
CA SER A 107 -0.78 4.49 6.26
C SER A 107 -0.34 3.51 7.35
N VAL A 108 -1.24 2.63 7.81
CA VAL A 108 -0.97 1.61 8.84
C VAL A 108 0.01 0.56 8.34
N THR A 109 -0.11 0.13 7.09
CA THR A 109 0.83 -0.83 6.48
C THR A 109 2.21 -0.20 6.21
N ALA A 110 2.30 1.11 6.04
CA ALA A 110 3.57 1.84 6.02
C ALA A 110 4.16 2.06 7.43
N LEU A 111 3.31 2.16 8.46
CA LEU A 111 3.72 2.31 9.86
C LEU A 111 4.26 1.01 10.46
N TYR A 112 3.54 -0.10 10.30
CA TYR A 112 3.90 -1.41 10.82
C TYR A 112 4.50 -2.26 9.71
N ASP A 113 5.78 -2.06 9.41
CA ASP A 113 6.42 -2.73 8.28
C ASP A 113 6.96 -4.13 8.61
N LEU A 114 6.85 -4.60 9.86
CA LEU A 114 7.42 -5.85 10.39
C LEU A 114 8.97 -5.90 10.39
N SER A 115 9.68 -4.79 10.20
CA SER A 115 11.14 -4.74 10.21
C SER A 115 11.74 -5.00 11.59
N SER A 116 11.00 -4.71 12.66
CA SER A 116 11.34 -5.03 14.06
C SER A 116 10.10 -5.51 14.83
N ASP A 117 10.28 -6.00 16.06
CA ASP A 117 9.19 -6.59 16.85
C ASP A 117 8.17 -5.54 17.31
N ASP A 118 8.59 -4.29 17.51
CA ASP A 118 7.72 -3.14 17.83
C ASP A 118 6.91 -2.65 16.61
N LEU A 119 7.30 -3.09 15.40
CA LEU A 119 6.65 -2.75 14.14
C LEU A 119 5.80 -3.90 13.60
N ILE A 120 5.51 -4.90 14.43
CA ILE A 120 4.46 -5.90 14.17
C ILE A 120 3.11 -5.28 14.55
N PRO A 121 2.09 -5.30 13.67
CA PRO A 121 0.81 -4.68 13.96
C PRO A 121 0.12 -5.35 15.16
N PRO A 122 -0.54 -4.58 16.05
CA PRO A 122 -1.37 -5.14 17.12
C PRO A 122 -2.42 -6.12 16.56
N LEU A 123 -2.69 -7.22 17.28
CA LEU A 123 -3.56 -8.29 16.80
C LEU A 123 -4.99 -7.78 16.47
N ASP A 124 -5.56 -6.96 17.35
CA ASP A 124 -6.91 -6.41 17.15
C ASP A 124 -6.98 -5.51 15.91
N LEU A 125 -5.91 -4.75 15.63
CA LEU A 125 -5.79 -3.93 14.43
C LEU A 125 -5.72 -4.80 13.17
N LEU A 126 -4.90 -5.86 13.20
CA LEU A 126 -4.81 -6.84 12.11
C LEU A 126 -6.17 -7.50 11.86
N GLU A 127 -6.84 -7.98 12.90
CA GLU A 127 -8.15 -8.63 12.79
C GLU A 127 -9.18 -7.68 12.17
N MET A 128 -9.23 -6.43 12.63
CA MET A 128 -10.13 -5.41 12.07
C MET A 128 -9.89 -5.21 10.57
N ILE A 129 -8.63 -5.00 10.16
CA ILE A 129 -8.28 -4.79 8.75
C ILE A 129 -8.63 -6.01 7.91
N VAL A 130 -8.32 -7.22 8.40
CA VAL A 130 -8.66 -8.48 7.73
C VAL A 130 -10.17 -8.61 7.55
N ASN A 131 -10.96 -8.27 8.57
CA ASN A 131 -12.42 -8.33 8.47
C ASN A 131 -12.97 -7.30 7.49
N TRP A 132 -12.49 -6.05 7.50
CA TRP A 132 -12.90 -5.04 6.51
C TRP A 132 -12.63 -5.47 5.06
N ILE A 133 -11.43 -5.99 4.79
CA ILE A 133 -11.04 -6.42 3.44
C ILE A 133 -11.83 -7.65 3.02
N PHE A 134 -12.08 -8.57 3.94
CA PHE A 134 -12.87 -9.76 3.68
C PHE A 134 -14.35 -9.43 3.42
N GLU A 135 -14.91 -8.44 4.11
CA GLU A 135 -16.29 -7.99 3.92
C GLU A 135 -16.49 -7.23 2.59
N ASP A 136 -15.62 -6.29 2.23
CA ASP A 136 -15.62 -5.65 0.91
C ASP A 136 -14.19 -5.54 0.34
N PRO A 137 -13.78 -6.49 -0.52
CA PRO A 137 -12.46 -6.45 -1.15
C PRO A 137 -12.21 -5.19 -2.00
N ARG A 138 -13.27 -4.51 -2.47
CA ARG A 138 -13.11 -3.26 -3.23
C ARG A 138 -12.64 -2.09 -2.38
N LEU A 139 -12.71 -2.22 -1.05
CA LEU A 139 -12.22 -1.20 -0.11
C LEU A 139 -10.80 -0.76 -0.46
N ILE A 140 -9.90 -1.72 -0.72
CA ILE A 140 -8.49 -1.43 -0.98
C ILE A 140 -8.23 -0.89 -2.39
N LEU A 141 -9.25 -0.92 -3.28
CA LEU A 141 -9.17 -0.33 -4.61
C LEU A 141 -9.90 1.01 -4.70
N ILE A 142 -10.66 1.42 -3.67
CA ILE A 142 -11.60 2.55 -3.77
C ILE A 142 -10.92 3.86 -4.19
N THR A 143 -9.68 4.09 -3.75
CA THR A 143 -8.92 5.28 -4.17
C THR A 143 -8.59 5.22 -5.65
N PHE A 144 -8.02 4.11 -6.13
CA PHE A 144 -7.78 3.90 -7.56
C PHE A 144 -9.06 4.02 -8.41
N LEU A 145 -10.18 3.50 -7.91
CA LEU A 145 -11.46 3.55 -8.62
C LEU A 145 -12.01 4.98 -8.74
N ASN A 146 -11.79 5.84 -7.73
CA ASN A 146 -12.39 7.17 -7.68
C ASN A 146 -11.43 8.32 -8.06
N THR A 147 -10.12 8.10 -8.11
CA THR A 147 -9.15 9.14 -8.44
C THR A 147 -8.92 9.18 -9.96
N PRO A 148 -9.03 10.36 -10.62
CA PRO A 148 -8.57 10.54 -11.99
C PRO A 148 -7.06 10.35 -12.02
N ILE A 149 -6.58 9.40 -12.80
CA ILE A 149 -5.16 9.03 -12.80
C ILE A 149 -4.42 10.08 -13.64
N ALA A 150 -3.94 11.13 -12.97
CA ALA A 150 -2.89 11.99 -13.49
C ALA A 150 -1.54 11.32 -13.15
N ALA A 151 -0.66 11.24 -14.13
CA ALA A 151 0.57 10.46 -14.08
C ALA A 151 1.44 10.77 -12.84
N ASN A 152 1.98 9.70 -12.26
CA ASN A 152 3.02 9.60 -11.24
C ASN A 152 2.68 10.22 -9.86
N LEU A 153 2.54 9.36 -8.85
CA LEU A 153 2.60 9.77 -7.46
C LEU A 153 4.02 10.29 -7.16
N PRO A 154 4.17 11.42 -6.44
CA PRO A 154 5.49 11.91 -6.08
C PRO A 154 6.20 10.94 -5.13
N ILE A 155 7.52 10.86 -5.25
CA ILE A 155 8.35 10.05 -4.34
C ILE A 155 8.16 10.53 -2.90
N GLY A 156 8.06 9.59 -1.96
CA GLY A 156 7.91 9.89 -0.52
C GLY A 156 6.47 10.10 -0.06
N PHE A 157 5.47 9.78 -0.90
CA PHE A 157 4.05 9.81 -0.56
C PHE A 157 3.51 8.38 -0.36
N LEU A 158 2.27 8.28 0.12
CA LEU A 158 1.59 6.99 0.20
C LEU A 158 1.29 6.43 -1.18
N GLU A 159 1.24 5.11 -1.23
CA GLU A 159 0.79 4.36 -2.40
C GLU A 159 -0.68 4.59 -2.71
N LEU A 160 -1.07 4.45 -3.99
CA LEU A 160 -2.46 4.65 -4.41
C LEU A 160 -3.42 3.67 -3.71
N THR A 161 -2.94 2.47 -3.40
CA THR A 161 -3.68 1.40 -2.74
C THR A 161 -2.81 0.77 -1.66
N PRO A 162 -3.40 0.13 -0.63
CA PRO A 162 -2.63 -0.57 0.39
C PRO A 162 -2.07 -1.92 -0.10
N LEU A 163 -2.30 -2.32 -1.36
CA LEU A 163 -1.94 -3.64 -1.89
C LEU A 163 -0.50 -4.04 -1.57
N ILE A 164 0.46 -3.18 -1.87
CA ILE A 164 1.87 -3.45 -1.62
C ILE A 164 2.19 -3.60 -0.13
N GLY A 165 1.62 -2.76 0.73
CA GLY A 165 1.78 -2.86 2.18
C GLY A 165 1.21 -4.17 2.74
N LEU A 166 0.04 -4.58 2.25
CA LEU A 166 -0.60 -5.85 2.64
C LEU A 166 0.16 -7.07 2.10
N ILE A 167 0.72 -7.01 0.89
CA ILE A 167 1.61 -8.06 0.37
C ILE A 167 2.83 -8.19 1.27
N ARG A 168 3.48 -7.07 1.63
CA ARG A 168 4.64 -7.07 2.56
C ARG A 168 4.27 -7.72 3.89
N TRP A 169 3.10 -7.41 4.45
CA TRP A 169 2.58 -8.05 5.66
C TRP A 169 2.48 -9.56 5.52
N CYS A 170 1.78 -10.04 4.48
CA CYS A 170 1.56 -11.47 4.25
C CYS A 170 2.87 -12.22 4.06
N VAL A 171 3.80 -11.65 3.30
CA VAL A 171 5.09 -12.28 2.98
C VAL A 171 6.03 -12.28 4.19
N LYS A 172 6.17 -11.15 4.91
CA LYS A 172 7.13 -11.04 6.02
C LYS A 172 6.64 -11.68 7.33
N ALA A 173 5.34 -11.82 7.53
CA ALA A 173 4.77 -12.28 8.80
C ALA A 173 5.36 -13.61 9.32
N PRO A 174 5.50 -14.69 8.51
CA PRO A 174 6.11 -15.94 9.00
C PRO A 174 7.50 -15.73 9.61
N LEU A 175 8.35 -14.92 8.95
CA LEU A 175 9.71 -14.63 9.38
C LEU A 175 9.74 -13.72 10.61
N ALA A 176 8.90 -12.68 10.63
CA ALA A 176 8.82 -11.73 11.74
C ALA A 176 8.39 -12.41 13.05
N TYR A 177 7.38 -13.29 13.00
CA TYR A 177 6.93 -14.03 14.19
C TYR A 177 7.95 -15.10 14.61
N LYS A 178 8.67 -15.71 13.67
CA LYS A 178 9.78 -16.63 14.01
C LYS A 178 10.93 -15.89 14.69
N ARG A 179 11.28 -14.68 14.22
CA ARG A 179 12.27 -13.81 14.86
C ARG A 179 11.88 -13.47 16.30
N LYS A 180 10.64 -13.00 16.51
CA LYS A 180 10.11 -12.66 17.85
C LYS A 180 10.18 -13.82 18.84
N LYS A 181 10.08 -15.07 18.37
CA LYS A 181 10.17 -16.28 19.20
C LYS A 181 11.58 -16.66 19.61
N LYS A 182 12.61 -16.13 18.93
CA LYS A 182 14.01 -16.43 19.26
C LYS A 182 14.25 -15.88 20.67
N PRO A 183 14.49 -16.74 21.69
CA PRO A 183 14.66 -16.25 23.04
C PRO A 183 15.89 -15.34 23.06
N CYS A 184 15.71 -14.08 23.48
CA CYS A 184 16.83 -13.26 23.93
C CYS A 184 17.59 -14.10 24.95
N LEU A 185 18.90 -14.26 24.77
CA LEU A 185 19.79 -14.94 25.71
C LEU A 185 19.87 -14.15 27.02
N ALA A 186 18.77 -14.11 27.78
CA ALA A 186 18.68 -13.51 29.11
C ALA A 186 18.70 -14.63 30.13
N ASN A 187 19.82 -14.73 30.86
CA ASN A 187 19.97 -15.56 32.05
C ASN A 187 18.88 -15.19 33.07
N GLY A 188 17.84 -16.01 33.20
CA GLY A 188 16.80 -15.80 34.20
C GLY A 188 15.71 -16.85 34.14
N HIS A 189 15.77 -17.83 35.04
CA HIS A 189 14.80 -18.90 35.18
C HIS A 189 13.51 -18.33 35.81
N VAL A 190 12.49 -18.02 35.01
CA VAL A 190 11.14 -17.66 35.49
C VAL A 190 10.08 -18.49 34.76
N ASN A 191 9.03 -18.82 35.48
CA ASN A 191 8.00 -19.83 35.22
C ASN A 191 7.32 -19.72 33.83
N ASN A 192 7.90 -20.42 32.84
CA ASN A 192 7.59 -20.30 31.40
C ASN A 192 6.37 -21.08 30.87
N LYS A 193 5.62 -21.84 31.69
CA LYS A 193 4.56 -22.72 31.16
C LYS A 193 3.29 -21.96 30.75
N VAL A 194 2.75 -21.10 31.61
CA VAL A 194 1.48 -20.38 31.35
C VAL A 194 1.64 -19.28 30.30
N ALA A 195 2.80 -18.59 30.28
CA ALA A 195 3.11 -17.59 29.25
C ALA A 195 3.31 -18.24 27.86
N LYS A 196 3.86 -19.45 27.82
CA LYS A 196 4.06 -20.21 26.57
C LYS A 196 2.72 -20.65 25.97
N ASP A 197 1.78 -21.14 26.76
CA ASP A 197 0.47 -21.56 26.25
C ASP A 197 -0.37 -20.39 25.69
N LEU A 198 -0.33 -19.22 26.34
CA LEU A 198 -0.97 -17.99 25.84
C LEU A 198 -0.29 -17.46 24.56
N SER A 199 1.04 -17.52 24.48
CA SER A 199 1.78 -17.11 23.28
C SER A 199 1.49 -18.02 22.07
N VAL A 200 1.34 -19.33 22.30
CA VAL A 200 1.04 -20.33 21.26
C VAL A 200 -0.38 -20.14 20.70
N GLY A 201 -1.35 -19.77 21.53
CA GLY A 201 -2.71 -19.42 21.08
C GLY A 201 -2.71 -18.17 20.20
N MET A 202 -2.09 -17.09 20.68
CA MET A 202 -1.98 -15.82 19.95
C MET A 202 -1.26 -15.97 18.60
N ASP A 203 -0.25 -16.84 18.52
CA ASP A 203 0.47 -17.15 17.28
C ASP A 203 -0.38 -17.91 16.26
N ARG A 204 -1.24 -18.81 16.72
CA ARG A 204 -2.17 -19.54 15.84
C ARG A 204 -3.19 -18.58 15.25
N ASP A 205 -3.72 -17.66 16.06
CA ASP A 205 -4.71 -16.69 15.61
C ASP A 205 -4.11 -15.72 14.59
N SER A 206 -2.91 -15.20 14.84
CA SER A 206 -2.21 -14.34 13.88
C SER A 206 -1.93 -15.06 12.55
N HIS A 207 -1.50 -16.33 12.60
CA HIS A 207 -1.27 -17.13 11.40
C HIS A 207 -2.53 -17.31 10.54
N ILE A 208 -3.68 -17.56 11.18
CA ILE A 208 -4.98 -17.66 10.49
C ILE A 208 -5.34 -16.33 9.83
N LEU A 209 -5.17 -15.21 10.55
CA LEU A 209 -5.45 -13.87 10.02
C LEU A 209 -4.59 -13.53 8.79
N TYR A 210 -3.28 -13.78 8.83
CA TYR A 210 -2.42 -13.55 7.66
C TYR A 210 -2.74 -14.47 6.49
N SER A 211 -3.20 -15.69 6.74
CA SER A 211 -3.61 -16.61 5.68
C SER A 211 -4.90 -16.13 5.00
N LYS A 212 -5.88 -15.68 5.80
CA LYS A 212 -7.11 -15.03 5.32
C LYS A 212 -6.78 -13.75 4.55
N LEU A 213 -5.89 -12.91 5.08
CA LEU A 213 -5.45 -11.67 4.43
C LEU A 213 -4.80 -11.95 3.08
N HIS A 214 -3.87 -12.91 3.03
CA HIS A 214 -3.18 -13.29 1.80
C HIS A 214 -4.15 -13.73 0.72
N LEU A 215 -5.11 -14.60 1.07
CA LEU A 215 -6.16 -15.02 0.15
C LEU A 215 -6.97 -13.83 -0.37
N SER A 216 -7.42 -12.92 0.51
CA SER A 216 -8.17 -11.73 0.11
C SER A 216 -7.35 -10.81 -0.81
N VAL A 217 -6.04 -10.63 -0.55
CA VAL A 217 -5.16 -9.86 -1.42
C VAL A 217 -5.06 -10.50 -2.81
N LEU A 218 -4.88 -11.82 -2.91
CA LEU A 218 -4.83 -12.52 -4.19
C LEU A 218 -6.16 -12.37 -4.96
N GLN A 219 -7.30 -12.49 -4.27
CA GLN A 219 -8.62 -12.30 -4.88
C GLN A 219 -8.80 -10.88 -5.41
N VAL A 220 -8.36 -9.86 -4.67
CA VAL A 220 -8.40 -8.47 -5.14
C VAL A 220 -7.53 -8.32 -6.39
N LEU A 221 -6.31 -8.86 -6.41
CA LEU A 221 -5.45 -8.80 -7.60
C LEU A 221 -6.12 -9.47 -8.81
N MET A 222 -6.78 -10.61 -8.64
CA MET A 222 -7.53 -11.25 -9.73
C MET A 222 -8.65 -10.37 -10.28
N THR A 223 -9.39 -9.65 -9.42
CA THR A 223 -10.46 -8.73 -9.87
C THR A 223 -9.92 -7.41 -10.43
N LEU A 224 -8.68 -7.03 -10.10
CA LEU A 224 -8.07 -5.78 -10.54
C LEU A 224 -7.90 -5.71 -12.06
N GLN A 225 -7.65 -6.85 -12.72
CA GLN A 225 -7.53 -6.92 -14.17
C GLN A 225 -8.77 -6.34 -14.88
N LEU A 226 -9.97 -6.65 -14.40
CA LEU A 226 -11.22 -6.13 -14.95
C LEU A 226 -11.26 -4.61 -14.86
N HIS A 227 -11.00 -4.05 -13.68
CA HIS A 227 -11.02 -2.61 -13.45
C HIS A 227 -9.95 -1.86 -14.25
N LEU A 228 -8.75 -2.45 -14.39
CA LEU A 228 -7.68 -1.89 -15.24
C LEU A 228 -8.11 -1.88 -16.71
N THR A 229 -8.80 -2.92 -17.16
CA THR A 229 -9.30 -3.03 -18.54
C THR A 229 -10.39 -2.00 -18.80
N GLU A 230 -11.39 -1.90 -17.92
CA GLU A 230 -12.49 -0.92 -18.01
C GLU A 230 -11.98 0.53 -18.04
N LYS A 231 -10.89 0.82 -17.31
CA LYS A 231 -10.25 2.14 -17.31
C LYS A 231 -9.24 2.35 -18.44
N ASN A 232 -9.02 1.39 -19.34
CA ASN A 232 -8.00 1.42 -20.40
C ASN A 232 -6.55 1.59 -19.88
N LEU A 233 -6.27 0.98 -18.72
CA LEU A 233 -4.99 1.05 -18.01
C LEU A 233 -4.26 -0.29 -17.93
N TYR A 234 -4.89 -1.38 -18.37
CA TYR A 234 -4.27 -2.70 -18.38
C TYR A 234 -2.96 -2.68 -19.18
N GLY A 235 -1.86 -3.13 -18.56
CA GLY A 235 -0.52 -3.08 -19.13
C GLY A 235 0.12 -1.68 -19.18
N ARG A 236 -0.57 -0.63 -18.75
CA ARG A 236 -0.09 0.77 -18.76
C ARG A 236 0.16 1.35 -17.38
N LEU A 237 -0.56 0.84 -16.36
CA LEU A 237 -0.40 1.24 -14.98
C LEU A 237 -0.24 0.00 -14.09
N GLY A 238 0.92 -0.12 -13.45
CA GLY A 238 1.11 -1.04 -12.33
C GLY A 238 0.69 -0.36 -11.03
N LEU A 239 -0.23 -0.99 -10.28
CA LEU A 239 -0.54 -0.56 -8.91
C LEU A 239 0.52 -1.03 -7.90
N ILE A 240 1.37 -1.98 -8.31
CA ILE A 240 2.53 -2.44 -7.57
C ILE A 240 3.75 -2.11 -8.43
N LEU A 241 4.55 -1.13 -7.98
CA LEU A 241 5.79 -0.76 -8.67
C LEU A 241 6.87 -1.82 -8.45
N PHE A 242 7.65 -2.11 -9.48
CA PHE A 242 8.75 -3.07 -9.39
C PHE A 242 9.78 -2.65 -8.33
N ASP A 243 10.07 -1.35 -8.21
CA ASP A 243 10.97 -0.78 -7.21
C ASP A 243 10.55 -1.10 -5.77
N HIS A 244 9.26 -1.40 -5.52
CA HIS A 244 8.77 -1.81 -4.22
C HIS A 244 9.04 -3.28 -3.88
N MET A 245 9.29 -4.12 -4.90
CA MET A 245 9.63 -5.53 -4.75
C MET A 245 11.11 -5.71 -4.37
N VAL A 246 11.99 -4.83 -4.87
CA VAL A 246 13.43 -4.85 -4.57
C VAL A 246 13.72 -4.88 -3.06
N PRO A 247 13.30 -3.88 -2.26
CA PRO A 247 13.59 -3.89 -0.82
C PRO A 247 12.88 -5.03 -0.07
N LEU A 248 11.70 -5.46 -0.53
CA LEU A 248 10.99 -6.60 0.06
C LEU A 248 11.80 -7.90 -0.09
N VAL A 249 12.29 -8.18 -1.30
CA VAL A 249 13.10 -9.37 -1.58
C VAL A 249 14.42 -9.35 -0.83
N GLU A 250 15.09 -8.18 -0.77
CA GLU A 250 16.31 -8.00 0.00
C GLU A 250 16.10 -8.27 1.49
N GLU A 251 15.00 -7.79 2.04
CA GLU A 251 14.70 -8.00 3.45
C GLU A 251 14.31 -9.45 3.77
N ILE A 252 13.57 -10.14 2.89
CA ILE A 252 13.29 -11.57 3.02
C ILE A 252 14.60 -12.35 3.04
N ASN A 253 15.52 -12.05 2.12
CA ASN A 253 16.81 -12.72 2.07
C ASN A 253 17.60 -12.51 3.36
N ARG A 254 17.70 -11.25 3.81
CA ARG A 254 18.37 -10.89 5.06
C ARG A 254 17.77 -11.63 6.27
N LEU A 255 16.45 -11.71 6.35
CA LEU A 255 15.75 -12.40 7.44
C LEU A 255 15.94 -13.93 7.38
N ALA A 256 15.93 -14.51 6.18
CA ALA A 256 16.18 -15.94 5.99
C ALA A 256 17.61 -16.31 6.45
N ASP A 257 18.60 -15.48 6.12
CA ASP A 257 19.98 -15.64 6.58
C ASP A 257 20.10 -15.49 8.10
N GLU A 258 19.47 -14.46 8.69
CA GLU A 258 19.48 -14.17 10.14
C GLU A 258 18.86 -15.30 10.98
N LEU A 259 17.77 -15.90 10.48
CA LEU A 259 17.03 -16.95 11.19
C LEU A 259 17.67 -18.32 11.06
N ASN A 260 18.63 -18.48 10.14
CA ASN A 260 19.23 -19.75 9.71
C ASN A 260 18.18 -20.71 9.10
N PRO A 261 18.35 -21.11 7.81
CA PRO A 261 17.42 -22.01 7.13
C PRO A 261 17.11 -23.32 7.87
N LEU A 262 18.06 -23.85 8.65
CA LEU A 262 17.85 -25.08 9.43
C LEU A 262 16.83 -24.91 10.56
N ASN A 263 16.67 -23.69 11.09
CA ASN A 263 15.79 -23.40 12.22
C ASN A 263 14.43 -22.83 11.79
N ALA A 264 14.37 -22.21 10.61
CA ALA A 264 13.20 -21.48 10.13
C ALA A 264 12.72 -21.96 8.74
N SER A 265 13.03 -23.21 8.36
CA SER A 265 12.73 -23.75 7.03
C SER A 265 11.25 -23.59 6.65
N GLN A 266 10.33 -23.89 7.57
CA GLN A 266 8.88 -23.81 7.29
C GLN A 266 8.42 -22.36 7.10
N GLU A 267 8.94 -21.44 7.91
CA GLU A 267 8.57 -20.03 7.81
C GLU A 267 9.19 -19.35 6.58
N ILE A 268 10.40 -19.75 6.20
CA ILE A 268 11.06 -19.33 4.95
C ILE A 268 10.29 -19.86 3.74
N GLU A 269 9.94 -21.15 3.73
CA GLU A 269 9.15 -21.75 2.66
C GLU A 269 7.80 -21.04 2.49
N LEU A 270 7.06 -20.84 3.58
CA LEU A 270 5.77 -20.14 3.55
C LEU A 270 5.90 -18.68 3.08
N SER A 271 6.95 -17.96 3.51
CA SER A 271 7.23 -16.60 3.06
C SER A 271 7.48 -16.56 1.55
N LEU A 272 8.30 -17.47 1.04
CA LEU A 272 8.65 -17.54 -0.38
C LEU A 272 7.46 -17.99 -1.24
N ASP A 273 6.62 -18.91 -0.75
CA ASP A 273 5.39 -19.31 -1.42
C ASP A 273 4.42 -18.14 -1.55
N ARG A 274 4.22 -17.37 -0.47
CA ARG A 274 3.36 -16.18 -0.49
C ARG A 274 3.90 -15.12 -1.46
N LEU A 275 5.22 -14.90 -1.49
CA LEU A 275 5.87 -14.00 -2.44
C LEU A 275 5.62 -14.47 -3.88
N ALA A 276 5.88 -15.75 -4.17
CA ALA A 276 5.71 -16.32 -5.49
C ALA A 276 4.26 -16.19 -5.99
N GLN A 277 3.28 -16.51 -5.14
CA GLN A 277 1.86 -16.35 -5.46
C GLN A 277 1.50 -14.88 -5.73
N ALA A 278 1.95 -13.96 -4.89
CA ALA A 278 1.69 -12.53 -5.06
C ALA A 278 2.29 -11.99 -6.37
N LEU A 279 3.55 -12.33 -6.68
CA LEU A 279 4.22 -11.94 -7.92
C LEU A 279 3.47 -12.50 -9.15
N GLN A 280 3.17 -13.81 -9.14
CA GLN A 280 2.49 -14.47 -10.25
C GLN A 280 1.12 -13.85 -10.53
N VAL A 281 0.29 -13.65 -9.49
CA VAL A 281 -1.05 -13.08 -9.66
C VAL A 281 -0.98 -11.60 -10.01
N ALA A 282 -0.06 -10.83 -9.41
CA ALA A 282 0.12 -9.42 -9.73
C ALA A 282 0.56 -9.21 -11.19
N MET A 283 1.45 -10.04 -11.71
CA MET A 283 1.85 -9.99 -13.12
C MET A 283 0.69 -10.39 -14.05
N ALA A 284 0.01 -11.50 -13.74
CA ALA A 284 -1.08 -12.00 -14.56
C ALA A 284 -2.28 -11.02 -14.64
N SER A 285 -2.52 -10.28 -13.55
CA SER A 285 -3.58 -9.26 -13.48
C SER A 285 -3.20 -7.90 -14.05
N GLY A 286 -1.93 -7.70 -14.44
CA GLY A 286 -1.40 -6.40 -14.87
C GLY A 286 -1.17 -5.41 -13.72
N ALA A 287 -1.26 -5.86 -12.47
CA ALA A 287 -0.99 -5.05 -11.28
C ALA A 287 0.50 -4.74 -11.08
N LEU A 288 1.38 -5.65 -11.51
CA LEU A 288 2.84 -5.50 -11.53
C LEU A 288 3.32 -5.60 -12.97
N LEU A 289 3.96 -4.53 -13.46
CA LEU A 289 4.52 -4.48 -14.81
C LEU A 289 6.02 -4.79 -14.74
N CYS A 290 6.38 -6.05 -14.98
CA CYS A 290 7.78 -6.48 -15.10
C CYS A 290 7.89 -7.68 -16.05
N THR A 291 9.10 -7.91 -16.56
CA THR A 291 9.41 -9.11 -17.33
C THR A 291 9.77 -10.27 -16.39
N ARG A 292 9.80 -11.50 -16.94
CA ARG A 292 10.32 -12.66 -16.19
C ARG A 292 11.81 -12.57 -15.94
N ASP A 293 12.56 -11.88 -16.80
CA ASP A 293 14.00 -11.67 -16.62
C ASP A 293 14.27 -10.70 -15.45
N ASP A 294 13.44 -9.68 -15.30
CA ASP A 294 13.46 -8.79 -14.13
C ASP A 294 13.22 -9.60 -12.84
N LEU A 295 12.21 -10.49 -12.83
CA LEU A 295 11.96 -11.36 -11.69
C LEU A 295 13.11 -12.33 -11.39
N ARG A 296 13.71 -12.94 -12.43
CA ARG A 296 14.84 -13.86 -12.24
C ARG A 296 16.03 -13.13 -11.63
N THR A 297 16.31 -11.91 -12.10
CA THR A 297 17.36 -11.06 -11.55
C THR A 297 17.06 -10.71 -10.10
N LEU A 298 15.85 -10.23 -9.83
CA LEU A 298 15.39 -9.84 -8.50
C LEU A 298 15.47 -10.99 -7.49
N CYS A 299 14.97 -12.17 -7.85
CA CYS A 299 14.83 -13.32 -6.96
C CYS A 299 16.07 -14.22 -6.91
N SER A 300 17.10 -13.95 -7.72
CA SER A 300 18.31 -14.79 -7.85
C SER A 300 19.04 -15.06 -6.53
N ARG A 301 18.93 -14.13 -5.57
CA ARG A 301 19.59 -14.22 -4.26
C ARG A 301 18.78 -14.96 -3.21
N LEU A 302 17.49 -15.24 -3.46
CA LEU A 302 16.62 -15.87 -2.47
C LEU A 302 16.94 -17.36 -2.31
N PRO A 303 16.65 -17.95 -1.14
CA PRO A 303 16.72 -19.39 -0.94
C PRO A 303 15.87 -20.16 -1.96
N HIS A 304 16.26 -21.40 -2.26
CA HIS A 304 15.51 -22.24 -3.18
C HIS A 304 14.08 -22.48 -2.67
N ASN A 305 13.10 -22.23 -3.54
CA ASN A 305 11.69 -22.52 -3.30
C ASN A 305 11.04 -22.99 -4.61
N ASN A 306 10.34 -24.13 -4.57
CA ASN A 306 9.82 -24.79 -5.76
C ASN A 306 8.79 -23.92 -6.51
N LEU A 307 7.90 -23.25 -5.78
CA LEU A 307 6.86 -22.42 -6.38
C LEU A 307 7.47 -21.17 -7.04
N LEU A 308 8.39 -20.50 -6.35
CA LEU A 308 9.11 -19.35 -6.89
C LEU A 308 9.90 -19.72 -8.14
N GLN A 309 10.58 -20.88 -8.14
CA GLN A 309 11.29 -21.39 -9.32
C GLN A 309 10.35 -21.61 -10.52
N LEU A 310 9.13 -22.14 -10.27
CA LEU A 310 8.12 -22.29 -11.31
C LEU A 310 7.67 -20.93 -11.88
N VAL A 311 7.47 -19.93 -11.00
CA VAL A 311 7.06 -18.57 -11.41
C VAL A 311 8.14 -17.90 -12.27
N ILE A 312 9.42 -17.98 -11.89
CA ILE A 312 10.52 -17.35 -12.64
C ILE A 312 10.96 -18.14 -13.90
N SER A 313 10.67 -19.45 -13.95
CA SER A 313 11.11 -20.34 -15.04
C SER A 313 10.01 -20.76 -16.01
N GLY A 314 8.73 -20.55 -15.68
CA GLY A 314 7.62 -21.02 -16.50
C GLY A 314 7.61 -20.46 -17.93
N PRO A 315 6.90 -21.10 -18.87
CA PRO A 315 6.77 -20.60 -20.23
C PRO A 315 6.12 -19.22 -20.24
N VAL A 316 6.57 -18.34 -21.15
CA VAL A 316 5.91 -17.07 -21.44
C VAL A 316 4.50 -17.38 -21.91
N GLN A 317 3.51 -17.34 -21.02
CA GLN A 317 2.12 -17.29 -21.45
C GLN A 317 1.96 -15.99 -22.22
N GLN A 318 1.93 -16.10 -23.55
CA GLN A 318 1.45 -15.04 -24.41
C GLN A 318 0.04 -14.70 -23.93
N SER A 319 -0.14 -13.46 -23.50
CA SER A 319 -1.44 -12.95 -23.09
C SER A 319 -2.47 -13.24 -24.19
N PRO A 320 -3.68 -13.78 -23.90
CA PRO A 320 -4.69 -14.10 -24.92
C PRO A 320 -5.22 -12.88 -25.69
N HIS A 321 -4.77 -11.67 -25.37
CA HIS A 321 -5.27 -10.41 -25.93
C HIS A 321 -4.33 -9.74 -26.94
N ALA A 322 -3.48 -10.49 -27.63
CA ALA A 322 -2.84 -10.04 -28.88
C ALA A 322 -3.86 -9.77 -30.03
N ALA A 323 -5.17 -9.80 -29.76
CA ALA A 323 -6.25 -9.50 -30.69
C ALA A 323 -6.85 -8.09 -30.51
N LEU A 324 -6.04 -7.08 -30.17
CA LEU A 324 -6.39 -5.70 -30.51
C LEU A 324 -6.03 -5.48 -32.00
N PRO A 325 -6.92 -4.90 -32.83
CA PRO A 325 -6.69 -4.81 -34.27
C PRO A 325 -5.37 -4.06 -34.59
N PRO A 326 -4.61 -4.51 -35.60
CA PRO A 326 -3.32 -3.90 -35.95
C PRO A 326 -3.56 -2.47 -36.43
N GLY A 327 -3.11 -1.49 -35.64
CA GLY A 327 -3.28 -0.06 -35.92
C GLY A 327 -2.96 0.87 -34.75
N PHE A 328 -2.72 0.33 -33.55
CA PHE A 328 -2.50 1.12 -32.31
C PHE A 328 -1.05 1.18 -31.80
N TYR A 329 -0.06 0.80 -32.62
CA TYR A 329 1.35 1.02 -32.28
C TYR A 329 1.88 2.23 -33.06
N PRO A 330 2.24 3.35 -32.41
CA PRO A 330 3.13 4.31 -33.04
C PRO A 330 4.53 3.67 -33.13
N HIS A 331 5.09 3.64 -34.34
CA HIS A 331 6.45 3.15 -34.59
C HIS A 331 7.45 3.97 -33.78
N ILE A 332 8.06 3.37 -32.77
CA ILE A 332 9.27 3.91 -32.15
C ILE A 332 10.43 3.57 -33.08
N HIS A 333 10.79 4.51 -33.95
CA HIS A 333 12.06 4.45 -34.68
C HIS A 333 13.21 4.78 -33.71
N THR A 334 14.02 3.78 -33.38
CA THR A 334 15.40 3.98 -32.93
C THR A 334 16.26 4.45 -34.11
N PRO A 335 16.95 5.60 -34.05
CA PRO A 335 17.94 5.95 -35.06
C PRO A 335 19.27 5.22 -34.76
N PRO A 336 19.95 4.63 -35.76
CA PRO A 336 21.31 4.13 -35.56
C PRO A 336 22.33 5.28 -35.60
N LEU A 337 23.31 5.19 -34.69
CA LEU A 337 24.53 5.99 -34.66
C LEU A 337 25.35 5.80 -35.95
N GLY A 338 25.74 6.89 -36.61
CA GLY A 338 26.66 6.88 -37.75
C GLY A 338 27.26 8.26 -37.98
N TYR A 339 28.58 8.36 -37.89
CA TYR A 339 29.39 9.56 -38.16
C TYR A 339 29.25 10.08 -39.61
N GLY A 340 29.25 11.40 -39.80
CA GLY A 340 29.42 12.03 -41.11
C GLY A 340 29.25 13.56 -41.15
N ALA A 341 30.38 14.27 -41.20
CA ALA A 341 30.70 15.64 -41.67
C ALA A 341 29.66 16.79 -41.72
N VAL A 342 30.10 17.95 -41.20
CA VAL A 342 29.51 19.31 -41.27
C VAL A 342 29.83 19.99 -42.62
N PRO A 343 28.99 20.92 -43.12
CA PRO A 343 29.34 22.37 -43.17
C PRO A 343 28.13 23.29 -42.79
N ALA A 344 28.21 24.21 -41.82
CA ALA A 344 28.76 25.59 -41.81
C ALA A 344 27.73 26.73 -42.09
N HIS A 345 27.24 27.34 -40.98
CA HIS A 345 26.90 28.77 -40.72
C HIS A 345 25.68 29.47 -41.40
N PRO A 346 25.18 30.66 -40.92
CA PRO A 346 25.38 31.37 -39.62
C PRO A 346 24.11 31.99 -38.93
N ALA A 347 24.26 32.21 -37.62
CA ALA A 347 23.83 33.31 -36.71
C ALA A 347 22.48 34.08 -36.86
N ALA A 348 21.72 34.20 -35.74
CA ALA A 348 21.46 35.47 -35.00
C ALA A 348 20.33 35.39 -33.92
N HIS A 349 20.72 35.52 -32.65
CA HIS A 349 20.14 36.31 -31.52
C HIS A 349 18.68 36.18 -30.99
N PRO A 350 18.41 36.60 -29.72
CA PRO A 350 17.46 35.99 -28.76
C PRO A 350 16.28 36.90 -28.32
N ALA A 351 15.25 36.33 -27.63
CA ALA A 351 14.60 36.87 -26.40
C ALA A 351 13.19 36.26 -26.07
N LEU A 352 13.05 35.78 -24.81
CA LEU A 352 11.93 36.00 -23.83
C LEU A 352 10.51 35.37 -24.04
N PRO A 353 9.68 35.26 -22.96
CA PRO A 353 9.04 34.01 -22.54
C PRO A 353 7.49 34.03 -22.58
N THR A 354 6.85 32.86 -22.46
CA THR A 354 5.39 32.76 -22.27
C THR A 354 4.99 31.60 -21.34
N HIS A 355 4.41 31.97 -20.18
CA HIS A 355 3.39 31.16 -19.49
C HIS A 355 2.06 31.24 -20.26
N PRO A 356 1.20 30.21 -20.19
CA PRO A 356 0.09 30.18 -19.19
C PRO A 356 -0.08 28.77 -18.59
N GLY A 357 -0.61 28.54 -17.38
CA GLY A 357 -1.85 29.05 -16.83
C GLY A 357 -3.03 28.15 -17.21
N HIS A 358 -3.14 26.94 -16.63
CA HIS A 358 -4.33 26.09 -16.79
C HIS A 358 -4.86 25.54 -15.47
N THR A 359 -5.99 26.13 -15.07
CA THR A 359 -7.00 25.70 -14.11
C THR A 359 -7.63 24.38 -14.55
N PHE A 360 -7.77 23.39 -13.65
CA PHE A 360 -8.57 22.19 -13.92
C PHE A 360 -9.72 22.03 -12.91
N ILE A 361 -10.89 21.78 -13.48
CA ILE A 361 -12.21 21.70 -12.87
C ILE A 361 -12.49 20.26 -12.42
N SER A 362 -13.10 20.14 -11.25
CA SER A 362 -13.53 18.89 -10.61
C SER A 362 -14.69 18.23 -11.36
N GLY A 363 -14.61 16.93 -11.64
CA GLY A 363 -15.64 16.17 -12.35
C GLY A 363 -16.12 14.92 -11.61
N VAL A 364 -17.38 14.96 -11.19
CA VAL A 364 -18.38 13.88 -11.01
C VAL A 364 -17.99 12.66 -10.15
N THR A 365 -18.51 12.62 -8.92
CA THR A 365 -18.59 11.43 -8.06
C THR A 365 -19.73 10.50 -8.50
N PHE A 366 -19.44 9.21 -8.72
CA PHE A 366 -20.46 8.17 -8.90
C PHE A 366 -21.01 7.70 -7.54
N PRO A 367 -22.34 7.55 -7.37
CA PRO A 367 -22.91 6.99 -6.15
C PRO A 367 -22.72 5.47 -6.11
N PHE A 368 -22.17 4.99 -5.00
CA PHE A 368 -22.07 3.57 -4.65
C PHE A 368 -23.47 2.95 -4.49
N ARG A 369 -23.75 1.85 -5.19
CA ARG A 369 -24.91 0.99 -4.94
C ARG A 369 -24.43 -0.37 -4.43
N PRO A 370 -24.92 -0.86 -3.27
CA PRO A 370 -24.74 -2.25 -2.88
C PRO A 370 -25.54 -3.14 -3.84
N ILE A 371 -24.91 -4.20 -4.35
CA ILE A 371 -25.62 -5.30 -5.01
C ILE A 371 -26.11 -6.22 -3.89
N ARG A 372 -27.42 -6.50 -3.89
CA ARG A 372 -28.08 -7.43 -2.96
C ARG A 372 -27.74 -8.87 -3.25
#